data_AF-A0A3C1UCI8-F1
#
_entry.id   AF-A0A3C1UCI8-F1
#
_cell.length_a   1.000
_cell.length_b   1.000
_cell.length_c   1.000
_cell.angle_alpha   90.00
_cell.angle_beta   90.00
_cell.angle_gamma   90.00
#
_symmetry.space_group_name_H-M   'P 1'
#
loop_
_entity.id
_entity.type
_entity.pdbx_description
1 polymer ?
#
loop_
_entity_poly.entity_id
_entity_poly.type
_entity_poly.pdbx_seq_one_letter_code
_entity_poly.pdbx_strand_id
1 'polypeptide(L)' 'EAIFKVHLKKVKVDETVDLTQLARQTPGMSGAEIANVCNEAAILAARQNREAVTMADFNEAIDKVTLGLENKSMLMTR' A
#
# COMPACT_ATOMS: atom_id res chain seq x y z
N GLU A 1 0.37 10.69 -6.29
CA GLU A 1 -1.10 10.74 -6.06
C GLU A 1 -1.94 10.10 -7.17
N ALA A 2 -1.72 10.42 -8.45
CA ALA A 2 -2.62 10.00 -9.54
C ALA A 2 -2.85 8.47 -9.59
N ILE A 3 -1.82 7.67 -9.33
CA ILE A 3 -1.90 6.21 -9.31
C ILE A 3 -2.77 5.73 -8.13
N PHE A 4 -2.52 6.22 -6.91
CA PHE A 4 -3.37 5.94 -5.75
C PHE A 4 -4.84 6.28 -6.01
N LYS A 5 -5.13 7.44 -6.62
CA LYS A 5 -6.50 7.83 -6.97
C LYS A 5 -7.21 6.85 -7.91
N VAL A 6 -6.48 6.08 -8.73
CA VAL A 6 -7.07 5.04 -9.58
C VAL A 6 -7.40 3.78 -8.76
N HIS A 7 -6.46 3.32 -7.93
CA HIS A 7 -6.62 2.08 -7.17
C HIS A 7 -7.58 2.22 -5.98
N LEU A 8 -7.66 3.41 -5.38
CA LEU A 8 -8.55 3.66 -4.23
C LEU A 8 -10.02 3.88 -4.61
N LYS A 9 -10.37 4.00 -5.90
CA LYS A 9 -11.78 4.08 -6.33
C LYS A 9 -12.65 2.89 -5.90
N LYS A 10 -12.02 1.73 -5.65
CA LYS A 10 -12.69 0.48 -5.28
C LYS A 10 -12.51 0.11 -3.81
N VAL A 11 -11.82 0.95 -3.04
CA VAL A 11 -11.44 0.67 -1.65
C VAL A 11 -12.07 1.76 -0.78
N LYS A 12 -12.83 1.35 0.24
CA LYS A 12 -13.34 2.29 1.24
C LYS A 12 -12.15 2.72 2.09
N VAL A 13 -11.80 4.00 2.04
CA VAL A 13 -10.74 4.61 2.84
C VAL A 13 -11.36 5.52 3.88
N ASP A 14 -10.76 5.55 5.06
CA ASP A 14 -11.14 6.45 6.13
C ASP A 14 -10.58 7.87 5.90
N GLU A 15 -11.17 8.87 6.57
CA GLU A 15 -10.79 10.28 6.48
C GLU A 15 -9.34 10.54 6.91
N THR A 16 -8.76 9.64 7.70
CA THR A 16 -7.35 9.70 8.13
C THR A 16 -6.34 9.49 6.99
N VAL A 17 -6.77 9.03 5.82
CA VAL A 17 -5.87 8.70 4.71
C VAL A 17 -5.45 9.96 3.93
N ASP A 18 -4.18 10.34 4.06
CA ASP A 18 -3.57 11.42 3.29
C ASP A 18 -2.81 10.87 2.06
N LEU A 19 -3.41 11.09 0.87
CA LEU A 19 -2.81 10.67 -0.40
C LEU A 19 -1.52 11.40 -0.76
N THR A 20 -1.36 12.64 -0.30
CA THR A 20 -0.13 13.41 -0.47
C THR A 20 0.99 12.79 0.36
N GLN A 21 0.68 12.38 1.60
CA GLN A 21 1.64 11.67 2.45
C GLN A 21 2.03 10.32 1.84
N LEU A 22 1.08 9.51 1.39
CA LEU A 22 1.36 8.22 0.74
C LEU A 22 2.27 8.39 -0.48
N ALA A 23 1.98 9.37 -1.33
CA ALA A 23 2.80 9.64 -2.51
C ALA A 23 4.24 10.04 -2.16
N ARG A 24 4.46 10.68 -1.01
CA ARG A 24 5.80 11.01 -0.50
C ARG A 24 6.53 9.81 0.11
N GLN A 25 5.80 8.85 0.67
CA GLN A 25 6.36 7.64 1.28
C GLN A 25 6.71 6.56 0.26
N THR A 26 6.22 6.65 -0.99
CA THR A 26 6.48 5.67 -2.05
C THR A 26 7.29 6.23 -3.23
N PRO A 27 8.43 6.91 -3.02
CA PRO A 27 9.25 7.39 -4.13
C PRO A 27 9.87 6.20 -4.87
N GLY A 28 9.87 6.24 -6.20
CA GLY A 28 10.49 5.21 -7.04
C GLY A 28 9.69 3.92 -7.21
N MET A 29 8.59 3.73 -6.47
CA MET A 29 7.70 2.60 -6.67
C MET A 29 6.96 2.70 -8.01
N SER A 30 6.92 1.59 -8.74
CA SER A 30 6.14 1.44 -9.96
C SER A 30 4.64 1.42 -9.69
N GLY A 31 3.84 1.62 -10.73
CA GLY A 31 2.37 1.53 -10.62
C GLY A 31 1.88 0.16 -10.12
N ALA A 32 2.59 -0.91 -10.46
CA ALA A 32 2.29 -2.26 -9.98
C ALA A 32 2.57 -2.42 -8.48
N GLU A 33 3.67 -1.84 -7.98
CA GLU A 33 3.99 -1.85 -6.56
C GLU A 33 2.99 -1.03 -5.74
N ILE A 34 2.59 0.14 -6.25
CA ILE A 34 1.53 0.96 -5.63
C ILE A 34 0.19 0.19 -5.59
N ALA A 35 -0.16 -0.51 -6.66
CA ALA A 35 -1.35 -1.36 -6.68
C ALA A 35 -1.28 -2.47 -5.63
N ASN A 36 -0.09 -3.07 -5.45
CA ASN A 36 0.14 -4.10 -4.44
C ASN A 36 0.01 -3.55 -3.01
N VAL A 37 0.56 -2.35 -2.74
CA VAL A 37 0.37 -1.64 -1.46
C VAL A 37 -1.11 -1.41 -1.17
N CYS A 38 -1.89 -0.93 -2.14
CA CYS A 38 -3.32 -0.70 -1.94
C CYS A 38 -4.08 -2.00 -1.60
N ASN A 39 -3.71 -3.11 -2.23
CA ASN A 39 -4.32 -4.40 -1.95
C ASN A 39 -3.96 -4.94 -0.56
N GLU A 40 -2.68 -4.86 -0.18
CA GLU A 40 -2.23 -5.28 1.16
C GLU A 40 -2.88 -4.44 2.27
N ALA A 41 -3.00 -3.11 2.08
CA ALA A 41 -3.69 -2.25 3.03
C ALA A 41 -5.17 -2.66 3.21
N ALA A 42 -5.85 -3.03 2.12
CA ALA A 42 -7.22 -3.54 2.19
C ALA A 42 -7.32 -4.88 2.92
N ILE A 43 -6.36 -5.80 2.70
CA ILE A 43 -6.29 -7.08 3.41
C ILE A 43 -6.04 -6.87 4.91
N LEU A 44 -5.16 -5.93 5.28
CA LEU A 44 -4.86 -5.60 6.68
C LEU A 44 -6.09 -5.03 7.40
N ALA A 45 -6.80 -4.11 6.76
CA ALA A 45 -8.06 -3.57 7.30
C ALA A 45 -9.11 -4.68 7.48
N ALA A 46 -9.29 -5.54 6.47
CA ALA A 46 -10.23 -6.66 6.53
C ALA A 46 -9.89 -7.68 7.63
N ARG A 47 -8.60 -7.98 7.84
CA ARG A 47 -8.13 -8.85 8.94
C ARG A 47 -8.46 -8.29 10.32
N GLN A 48 -8.49 -6.98 10.45
CA GLN A 48 -8.89 -6.29 11.68
C GLN A 48 -10.41 -6.05 11.77
N ASN A 49 -11.20 -6.67 10.89
CA ASN A 49 -12.65 -6.50 10.78
C ASN A 49 -13.07 -5.02 10.62
N ARG A 50 -12.22 -4.19 9.99
CA ARG A 50 -12.56 -2.81 9.64
C ARG A 50 -13.20 -2.74 8.27
N GLU A 51 -14.20 -1.87 8.13
CA GLU A 51 -14.83 -1.61 6.84
C GLU A 51 -14.04 -0.62 5.96
N ALA A 52 -13.20 0.21 6.58
CA ALA A 52 -12.42 1.24 5.91
C ALA A 52 -10.92 1.05 6.17
N VAL A 53 -10.12 1.26 5.14
CA VAL A 53 -8.66 1.26 5.21
C VAL A 53 -8.19 2.57 5.83
N THR A 54 -7.33 2.48 6.83
CA THR A 54 -6.79 3.62 7.56
C THR A 54 -5.37 3.96 7.11
N MET A 55 -4.86 5.11 7.52
CA MET A 55 -3.46 5.47 7.23
C MET A 55 -2.46 4.47 7.84
N ALA A 56 -2.80 3.86 8.98
CA ALA A 56 -1.98 2.83 9.62
C ALA A 56 -1.84 1.58 8.75
N ASP A 57 -2.94 1.14 8.10
CA ASP A 57 -2.94 -0.01 7.19
C ASP A 57 -2.03 0.23 5.98
N PHE A 58 -2.01 1.47 5.46
CA PHE A 58 -1.11 1.83 4.36
C PHE A 58 0.35 1.85 4.77
N ASN A 59 0.68 2.41 5.94
CA ASN A 59 2.05 2.41 6.43
C ASN A 59 2.58 0.99 6.57
N GLU A 60 1.80 0.10 7.21
CA GLU A 60 2.18 -1.31 7.36
C GLU A 60 2.26 -2.03 6.00
N ALA A 61 1.37 -1.73 5.05
CA ALA A 61 1.45 -2.27 3.70
C ALA A 61 2.71 -1.81 2.95
N ILE A 62 3.11 -0.54 3.08
CA ILE A 62 4.34 -0.01 2.45
C ILE A 62 5.57 -0.72 3.04
N ASP A 63 5.65 -0.83 4.37
CA ASP A 63 6.74 -1.54 5.05
C ASP A 63 6.81 -3.00 4.56
N LYS A 64 5.67 -3.69 4.51
CA LYS A 64 5.60 -5.09 4.09
C LYS A 64 5.97 -5.29 2.62
N VAL A 65 5.55 -4.39 1.72
CA VAL A 65 5.92 -4.47 0.31
C VAL A 65 7.42 -4.20 0.13
N THR A 66 7.97 -3.23 0.86
CA THR A 66 9.39 -2.89 0.81
C THR A 66 10.26 -4.04 1.34
N LEU A 67 9.98 -4.55 2.54
CA LEU A 67 10.67 -5.69 3.14
C LEU A 67 10.46 -6.99 2.33
N GLY A 68 9.26 -7.17 1.75
CA GLY A 68 8.95 -8.33 0.91
C GLY A 68 9.68 -8.31 -0.43
N LEU A 69 9.94 -7.12 -1.00
CA LEU A 69 10.76 -6.92 -2.19
C LEU A 69 12.23 -7.27 -1.91
N GLU A 70 12.77 -6.85 -0.77
CA GLU A 70 14.15 -7.18 -0.38
C GLU A 70 14.37 -8.70 -0.29
N ASN A 71 13.41 -9.43 0.30
CA ASN A 71 13.47 -10.88 0.41
C ASN A 71 13.31 -11.60 -0.96
N LYS A 72 12.49 -11.07 -1.88
CA LYS A 72 12.36 -11.62 -3.24
C LYS A 72 13.59 -11.33 -4.12
N SER A 73 14.18 -10.14 -3.99
CA SER A 73 15.41 -9.77 -4.68
C SER A 73 16.60 -10.64 -4.26
N MET A 74 16.68 -11.02 -2.98
CA MET A 74 17.74 -11.92 -2.47
C MET A 74 17.69 -13.33 -3.08
N LEU A 75 16.48 -13.82 -3.41
CA LEU A 75 16.27 -15.13 -4.06
C LEU A 75 16.50 -15.09 -5.58
N MET A 76 16.56 -13.90 -6.19
CA MET A 76 16.80 -13.70 -7.62
C MET A 76 18.28 -13.43 -7.95
N THR A 77 19.21 -14.00 -7.18
CA THR A 77 20.63 -14.08 -7.59
C THR A 77 20.91 -15.48 -8.12
N ARG A 78 21.46 -15.53 -9.33
CA ARG A 78 21.81 -16.74 -10.10
C ARG A 78 22.98 -17.50 -9.49
#